data_AF-L8GGL1-F1
#
_entry.id   AF-L8GGL1-F1
#
_cell.length_a   1.000
_cell.length_b   1.000
_cell.length_c   1.000
_cell.angle_alpha   90.00
_cell.angle_beta   90.00
_cell.angle_gamma   90.00
#
_symmetry.space_group_name_H-M   'P 1'
#
loop_
_entity.id
_entity.type
_entity.pdbx_description
1 polymer ?
#
loop_
_entity_poly.entity_id
_entity_poly.type
_entity_poly.pdbx_seq_one_letter_code
_entity_poly.pdbx_strand_id
1 'polypeptide(L)'
;MSFEEQYDSGRYGAAPPPSQRYEGGQPAFGPSGATTAAARPPTATAVPSGPYMRVVRASYGAGTKLIDVTATLQQLIFNKGGLTLDAFGYTTLRPNGCMNALFGDPAPGEDKQLLFSFEVVGTPKLLTKPEDIKKRVVAMMVTMVVAMGRAQMTLTMDHLYTKTTGKSSPPEEVKLFCADIVKASYGLENRVYDVTTTLRIMLSEQGGKGLRAFGYTLKPNGCMNKAFGDPAPGKDKILTVEYLWRTPVLAYAIDEDKKVSLNFEALRPLL
;
A
#
# COMPACT_ATOMS: atom_id res chain seq x y z
N MET A 1 45.37 12.12 42.26
CA MET A 1 44.40 13.13 42.73
C MET A 1 43.06 12.44 42.77
N SER A 2 42.67 12.12 43.99
CA SER A 2 41.50 11.34 44.37
C SER A 2 40.31 12.29 44.48
N PHE A 3 39.14 11.87 44.01
CA PHE A 3 37.87 12.43 44.47
C PHE A 3 36.94 11.27 44.83
N GLU A 4 36.87 11.04 46.14
CA GLU A 4 35.73 10.47 46.83
C GLU A 4 34.52 11.39 46.62
N GLU A 5 33.34 10.81 46.39
CA GLU A 5 32.15 11.36 47.02
C GLU A 5 31.16 10.23 47.35
N GLN A 6 30.98 10.09 48.65
CA GLN A 6 30.06 9.22 49.36
C GLN A 6 28.61 9.66 49.07
N TYR A 7 27.71 8.70 48.88
CA TYR A 7 26.30 8.94 49.18
C TYR A 7 25.82 7.96 50.24
N ASP A 8 25.41 8.57 51.35
CA ASP A 8 25.02 7.95 52.59
C ASP A 8 23.60 7.40 52.54
N SER A 9 23.47 6.32 53.29
CA SER A 9 22.30 5.57 53.68
C SER A 9 21.37 6.34 54.64
N GLY A 10 20.06 6.28 54.39
CA GLY A 10 19.03 6.79 55.30
C GLY A 10 17.76 5.95 55.25
N ARG A 11 17.57 5.12 56.28
CA ARG A 11 16.42 4.24 56.56
C ARG A 11 15.12 4.98 56.93
N TYR A 12 14.05 4.19 57.06
CA TYR A 12 12.72 4.35 57.68
C TYR A 12 11.62 4.33 56.61
N GLY A 13 10.68 3.37 56.54
CA GLY A 13 10.16 2.42 57.50
C GLY A 13 8.64 2.63 57.61
N ALA A 14 7.83 1.80 56.95
CA ALA A 14 6.40 1.64 57.27
C ALA A 14 5.87 0.32 56.71
N ALA A 15 5.52 -0.59 57.63
CA ALA A 15 4.84 -1.85 57.36
C ALA A 15 3.35 -1.61 57.02
N PRO A 16 2.72 -2.44 56.16
CA PRO A 16 1.27 -2.44 56.01
C PRO A 16 0.59 -3.21 57.16
N PRO A 17 -0.57 -2.76 57.65
CA PRO A 17 -1.33 -3.42 58.71
C PRO A 17 -2.07 -4.69 58.20
N PRO A 18 -2.56 -5.55 59.12
CA PRO A 18 -2.84 -6.96 58.86
C PRO A 18 -4.21 -7.23 58.23
N SER A 19 -4.26 -8.38 57.57
CA SER A 19 -5.40 -9.16 57.10
C SER A 19 -6.58 -9.23 58.07
N GLN A 20 -7.78 -8.87 57.58
CA GLN A 20 -9.05 -9.33 58.15
C GLN A 20 -9.55 -10.58 57.40
N ARG A 21 -9.82 -11.62 58.17
CA ARG A 21 -10.46 -12.89 57.77
C ARG A 21 -11.98 -12.72 57.72
N TYR A 22 -12.55 -13.26 56.64
CA TYR A 22 -13.82 -13.97 56.47
C TYR A 22 -14.84 -14.06 57.63
N GLU A 23 -16.06 -13.62 57.32
CA GLU A 23 -17.36 -14.32 57.52
C GLU A 23 -18.25 -13.84 56.34
N GLY A 24 -19.09 -14.57 55.62
CA GLY A 24 -19.68 -15.90 55.66
C GLY A 24 -20.97 -15.76 54.83
N GLY A 25 -21.19 -16.59 53.79
CA GLY A 25 -22.46 -16.57 53.05
C GLY A 25 -22.44 -17.13 51.62
N GLN A 26 -22.60 -18.44 51.48
CA GLN A 26 -23.17 -19.13 50.31
C GLN A 26 -23.96 -20.35 50.83
N PRO A 27 -24.93 -20.94 50.10
CA PRO A 27 -25.23 -20.73 48.68
C PRO A 27 -26.73 -20.51 48.36
N ALA A 28 -27.02 -19.92 47.19
CA ALA A 28 -28.28 -20.15 46.49
C ALA A 28 -27.97 -20.72 45.11
N PHE A 29 -28.38 -21.96 44.90
CA PHE A 29 -28.34 -22.67 43.63
C PHE A 29 -29.29 -22.00 42.63
N GLY A 30 -28.77 -21.64 41.46
CA GLY A 30 -29.55 -21.23 40.29
C GLY A 30 -28.90 -21.83 39.03
N PRO A 31 -29.68 -22.35 38.07
CA PRO A 31 -29.19 -23.36 37.13
C PRO A 31 -28.32 -22.81 36.00
N SER A 32 -27.35 -23.65 35.65
CA SER A 32 -26.45 -23.62 34.52
C SER A 32 -27.18 -23.37 33.19
N GLY A 33 -26.75 -22.32 32.48
CA GLY A 33 -27.11 -22.02 31.11
C GLY A 33 -25.90 -21.40 30.42
N ALA A 34 -24.84 -22.19 30.23
CA ALA A 34 -23.67 -21.83 29.46
C ALA A 34 -24.07 -21.61 28.00
N THR A 35 -24.32 -20.36 27.61
CA THR A 35 -24.30 -19.96 26.21
C THR A 35 -22.97 -19.28 25.99
N THR A 36 -22.01 -20.04 25.46
CA THR A 36 -20.78 -19.51 24.89
C THR A 36 -21.17 -18.52 23.80
N ALA A 37 -21.19 -17.23 24.13
CA ALA A 37 -21.26 -16.18 23.13
C ALA A 37 -19.95 -16.25 22.33
N ALA A 38 -20.00 -17.01 21.23
CA ALA A 38 -18.95 -17.01 20.24
C ALA A 38 -18.61 -15.56 19.92
N ALA A 39 -17.35 -15.19 20.17
CA ALA A 39 -16.82 -13.89 19.80
C ALA A 39 -17.16 -13.66 18.33
N ARG A 40 -18.04 -12.68 18.10
CA ARG A 40 -18.44 -12.24 16.78
C ARG A 40 -17.15 -11.93 16.00
N PRO A 41 -16.98 -12.41 14.75
CA PRO A 41 -15.82 -12.05 13.96
C PRO A 41 -15.73 -10.52 13.93
N PRO A 42 -14.52 -9.94 14.06
CA PRO A 42 -14.36 -8.49 14.07
C PRO A 42 -15.05 -7.91 12.84
N THR A 43 -16.01 -7.03 13.10
CA THR A 43 -16.76 -6.30 12.08
C THR A 43 -15.77 -5.74 11.07
N ALA A 44 -15.92 -6.11 9.80
CA ALA A 44 -15.07 -5.66 8.70
C ALA A 44 -14.78 -4.17 8.85
N THR A 45 -13.52 -3.84 9.17
CA THR A 45 -13.03 -2.47 9.26
C THR A 45 -13.38 -1.81 7.92
N ALA A 46 -14.19 -0.75 7.96
CA ALA A 46 -14.61 -0.05 6.75
C ALA A 46 -13.37 0.26 5.91
N VAL A 47 -13.26 -0.38 4.74
CA VAL A 47 -12.16 -0.12 3.82
C VAL A 47 -12.24 1.36 3.49
N PRO A 48 -11.17 2.14 3.71
CA PRO A 48 -11.20 3.57 3.43
C PRO A 48 -11.58 3.81 1.97
N SER A 49 -12.43 4.80 1.73
CA SER A 49 -12.75 5.24 0.37
C SER A 49 -11.51 5.92 -0.23
N GLY A 50 -10.83 5.21 -1.11
CA GLY A 50 -9.64 5.73 -1.80
C GLY A 50 -8.43 4.80 -1.70
N PRO A 51 -7.25 5.28 -2.13
CA PRO A 51 -6.03 4.51 -2.05
C PRO A 51 -5.57 4.35 -0.60
N TYR A 52 -5.04 3.19 -0.25
CA TYR A 52 -4.61 2.90 1.10
C TYR A 52 -3.48 1.87 1.17
N MET A 53 -2.75 1.90 2.27
CA MET A 53 -1.80 0.87 2.66
C MET A 53 -2.55 -0.23 3.43
N ARG A 54 -2.49 -1.44 2.90
CA ARG A 54 -3.04 -2.66 3.48
C ARG A 54 -1.93 -3.44 4.18
N VAL A 55 -2.05 -3.62 5.48
CA VAL A 55 -1.22 -4.54 6.26
C VAL A 55 -1.71 -5.96 5.99
N VAL A 56 -0.84 -6.79 5.43
CA VAL A 56 -1.13 -8.21 5.15
C VAL A 56 -0.97 -9.02 6.42
N ARG A 57 0.10 -8.76 7.18
CA ARG A 57 0.40 -9.40 8.46
C ARG A 57 1.36 -8.54 9.25
N ALA A 58 1.18 -8.42 10.55
CA ALA A 58 2.13 -7.82 11.47
C ALA A 58 2.26 -8.62 12.76
N SER A 59 3.47 -8.72 13.29
CA SER A 59 3.77 -9.41 14.54
C SER A 59 4.83 -8.64 15.31
N TYR A 60 4.69 -8.57 16.63
CA TYR A 60 5.60 -7.85 17.51
C TYR A 60 6.08 -8.76 18.65
N GLY A 61 7.36 -8.70 18.97
CA GLY A 61 7.94 -9.40 20.12
C GLY A 61 9.34 -9.92 19.87
N ALA A 62 9.76 -10.93 20.62
CA ALA A 62 11.12 -11.47 20.60
C ALA A 62 11.10 -13.00 20.54
N GLY A 63 11.97 -13.59 19.69
CA GLY A 63 12.07 -15.04 19.52
C GLY A 63 10.72 -15.71 19.24
N THR A 64 10.27 -16.57 20.16
CA THR A 64 8.98 -17.29 20.07
C THR A 64 7.81 -16.55 20.72
N LYS A 65 8.07 -15.44 21.43
CA LYS A 65 7.07 -14.62 22.12
C LYS A 65 6.60 -13.51 21.19
N LEU A 66 5.74 -13.86 20.24
CA LEU A 66 5.18 -12.93 19.25
C LEU A 66 3.68 -12.74 19.48
N ILE A 67 3.22 -11.50 19.40
CA ILE A 67 1.80 -11.13 19.37
C ILE A 67 1.42 -10.62 17.98
N ASP A 68 0.21 -10.95 17.53
CA ASP A 68 -0.34 -10.41 16.28
C ASP A 68 -0.80 -8.97 16.51
N VAL A 69 -0.23 -8.04 15.74
CA VAL A 69 -0.56 -6.61 15.81
C VAL A 69 -1.11 -6.08 14.50
N THR A 70 -1.55 -6.97 13.60
CA THR A 70 -2.03 -6.64 12.24
C THR A 70 -3.15 -5.60 12.26
N ALA A 71 -4.19 -5.82 13.07
CA ALA A 71 -5.33 -4.92 13.17
C ALA A 71 -4.95 -3.56 13.76
N THR A 72 -4.14 -3.56 14.82
CA THR A 72 -3.66 -2.34 15.48
C THR A 72 -2.83 -1.50 14.51
N LEU A 73 -1.89 -2.12 13.79
CA LEU A 73 -1.05 -1.42 12.81
C LEU A 73 -1.89 -0.87 11.64
N GLN A 74 -2.86 -1.64 11.14
CA GLN A 74 -3.79 -1.20 10.11
C GLN A 74 -4.59 0.03 10.55
N GLN A 75 -5.05 0.05 11.80
CA GLN A 75 -5.81 1.16 12.36
C GLN A 75 -4.94 2.42 12.51
N LEU A 76 -3.68 2.28 12.93
CA LEU A 76 -2.73 3.40 13.01
C LEU A 76 -2.53 4.07 11.65
N ILE A 77 -2.41 3.28 10.58
CA ILE A 77 -2.29 3.76 9.20
C ILE A 77 -3.55 4.54 8.79
N PHE A 78 -4.74 3.99 9.06
CA PHE A 78 -6.00 4.64 8.72
C PHE A 78 -6.20 5.96 9.47
N ASN A 79 -5.86 6.01 10.75
CA ASN A 79 -5.90 7.24 11.55
C ASN A 79 -4.97 8.35 11.02
N LYS A 80 -3.97 7.99 10.20
CA LYS A 80 -3.02 8.91 9.55
C LYS A 80 -3.36 9.21 8.09
N GLY A 81 -4.57 8.91 7.64
CA GLY A 81 -5.02 9.21 6.27
C GLY A 81 -4.84 8.06 5.27
N GLY A 82 -4.38 6.90 5.74
CA GLY A 82 -4.38 5.64 5.00
C GLY A 82 -3.12 5.35 4.18
N LEU A 83 -2.25 6.33 3.93
CA LEU A 83 -1.03 6.18 3.11
C LEU A 83 0.28 6.49 3.86
N THR A 84 0.18 6.77 5.16
CA THR A 84 1.33 7.13 5.99
C THR A 84 1.41 6.23 7.21
N LEU A 85 2.60 5.68 7.46
CA LEU A 85 3.01 5.08 8.72
C LEU A 85 4.25 5.83 9.21
N ASP A 86 4.01 6.87 10.00
CA ASP A 86 5.05 7.62 10.72
C ASP A 86 4.85 7.38 12.22
N ALA A 87 5.37 6.25 12.70
CA ALA A 87 5.16 5.77 14.05
C ALA A 87 6.43 5.10 14.60
N PHE A 88 6.47 4.95 15.94
CA PHE A 88 7.50 4.24 16.70
C PHE A 88 8.87 4.95 16.79
N GLY A 89 9.72 4.49 17.72
CA GLY A 89 11.13 4.93 17.84
C GLY A 89 11.38 6.26 18.57
N TYR A 90 10.46 6.74 19.41
CA TYR A 90 10.72 7.92 20.26
C TYR A 90 11.03 7.47 21.69
N THR A 91 12.31 7.56 22.07
CA THR A 91 12.79 7.12 23.37
C THR A 91 12.44 8.07 24.54
N THR A 92 11.98 9.32 24.30
CA THR A 92 11.94 10.30 25.42
C THR A 92 10.81 11.33 25.46
N LEU A 93 10.03 11.60 24.40
CA LEU A 93 9.16 12.81 24.39
C LEU A 93 7.70 12.61 23.95
N ARG A 94 7.22 11.36 23.76
CA ARG A 94 5.80 11.12 23.45
C ARG A 94 5.23 9.98 24.30
N PRO A 95 4.06 10.16 24.94
CA PRO A 95 3.42 9.12 25.73
C PRO A 95 3.03 7.86 24.93
N ASN A 96 3.03 7.94 23.59
CA ASN A 96 2.81 6.82 22.66
C ASN A 96 4.05 6.56 21.77
N GLY A 97 5.25 6.85 22.28
CA GLY A 97 6.49 6.94 21.49
C GLY A 97 7.22 5.62 21.23
N CYS A 98 7.06 4.62 22.10
CA CYS A 98 7.68 3.30 21.98
C CYS A 98 6.67 2.23 21.57
N MET A 99 7.16 1.15 20.92
CA MET A 99 6.30 0.06 20.45
C MET A 99 5.56 -0.64 21.60
N ASN A 100 6.16 -0.74 22.78
CA ASN A 100 5.48 -1.31 23.97
C ASN A 100 4.26 -0.51 24.42
N ALA A 101 4.28 0.82 24.29
CA ALA A 101 3.11 1.63 24.64
C ALA A 101 1.93 1.38 23.67
N LEU A 102 2.21 0.95 22.45
CA LEU A 102 1.20 0.74 21.40
C LEU A 102 0.74 -0.72 21.30
N PHE A 103 1.63 -1.68 21.54
CA PHE A 103 1.36 -3.10 21.36
C PHE A 103 1.36 -3.90 22.67
N GLY A 104 1.80 -3.31 23.78
CA GLY A 104 2.13 -4.03 25.01
C GLY A 104 3.53 -4.64 24.96
N ASP A 105 3.95 -5.28 26.05
CA ASP A 105 5.26 -5.93 26.17
C ASP A 105 5.12 -7.46 26.18
N PRO A 106 5.25 -8.14 25.02
CA PRO A 106 5.15 -9.59 24.92
C PRO A 106 6.39 -10.33 25.45
N ALA A 107 7.52 -9.65 25.62
CA ALA A 107 8.78 -10.25 26.03
C ALA A 107 9.58 -9.27 26.91
N PRO A 108 9.20 -9.11 28.19
CA PRO A 108 9.88 -8.19 29.09
C PRO A 108 11.36 -8.55 29.28
N GLY A 109 12.21 -7.53 29.16
CA GLY A 109 13.67 -7.69 29.27
C GLY A 109 14.36 -8.24 28.01
N GLU A 110 13.63 -8.46 26.92
CA GLU A 110 14.19 -8.88 25.62
C GLU A 110 14.05 -7.77 24.57
N ASP A 111 15.02 -7.72 23.64
CA ASP A 111 14.98 -6.85 22.47
C ASP A 111 13.89 -7.33 21.50
N LYS A 112 12.89 -6.48 21.25
CA LYS A 112 11.73 -6.82 20.44
C LYS A 112 11.83 -6.24 19.04
N GLN A 113 11.16 -6.89 18.10
CA GLN A 113 11.07 -6.46 16.72
C GLN A 113 9.63 -6.45 16.24
N LEU A 114 9.29 -5.44 15.44
CA LEU A 114 8.09 -5.41 14.63
C LEU A 114 8.40 -6.01 13.26
N LEU A 115 7.78 -7.14 12.97
CA LEU A 115 7.80 -7.81 11.68
C LEU A 115 6.47 -7.54 10.99
N PHE A 116 6.47 -6.86 9.85
CA PHE A 116 5.21 -6.66 9.13
C PHE A 116 5.38 -6.69 7.63
N SER A 117 4.29 -7.04 6.97
CA SER A 117 4.16 -7.04 5.53
C SER A 117 2.96 -6.22 5.12
N PHE A 118 3.10 -5.43 4.07
CA PHE A 118 2.06 -4.55 3.58
C PHE A 118 2.11 -4.43 2.06
N GLU A 119 1.04 -3.91 1.50
CA GLU A 119 1.01 -3.40 0.13
C GLU A 119 0.24 -2.08 0.08
N VAL A 120 0.55 -1.24 -0.90
CA VAL A 120 -0.27 -0.06 -1.19
C VAL A 120 -1.18 -0.40 -2.35
N VAL A 121 -2.48 -0.18 -2.18
CA VAL A 121 -3.52 -0.45 -3.17
C VAL A 121 -4.13 0.88 -3.60
N GLY A 122 -4.00 1.19 -4.89
CA GLY A 122 -4.67 2.32 -5.52
C GLY A 122 -6.13 2.03 -5.85
N THR A 123 -6.78 3.05 -6.40
CA THR A 123 -8.13 3.02 -6.93
C THR A 123 -8.12 2.68 -8.43
N PRO A 124 -9.16 2.00 -8.94
CA PRO A 124 -9.34 1.81 -10.37
C PRO A 124 -9.44 3.15 -11.12
N LYS A 125 -8.72 3.25 -12.24
CA LYS A 125 -8.66 4.40 -13.13
C LYS A 125 -8.92 3.97 -14.56
N LEU A 126 -9.53 4.88 -15.33
CA LEU A 126 -9.86 4.65 -16.72
C LEU A 126 -8.90 5.42 -17.64
N LEU A 127 -8.24 4.71 -18.55
CA LEU A 127 -7.43 5.25 -19.62
C LEU A 127 -8.09 4.92 -20.96
N THR A 128 -8.49 5.96 -21.68
CA THR A 128 -9.04 5.83 -23.03
C THR A 128 -8.03 6.36 -24.05
N LYS A 129 -7.77 5.56 -25.09
CA LYS A 129 -6.86 5.90 -26.18
C LYS A 129 -7.53 5.59 -27.52
N PRO A 130 -7.82 6.60 -28.36
CA PRO A 130 -8.19 6.32 -29.73
C PRO A 130 -7.02 5.63 -30.42
N GLU A 131 -7.32 4.75 -31.36
CA GLU A 131 -6.33 4.22 -32.29
C GLU A 131 -5.67 5.40 -33.01
N ASP A 132 -4.34 5.34 -33.17
CA ASP A 132 -3.63 6.37 -33.91
C ASP A 132 -4.19 6.43 -35.33
N ILE A 133 -4.90 7.53 -35.62
CA ILE A 133 -5.31 7.88 -36.97
C ILE A 133 -4.01 7.90 -37.78
N LYS A 134 -3.91 7.03 -38.78
CA LYS A 134 -2.96 7.20 -39.87
C LYS A 134 -3.24 8.59 -40.42
N LYS A 135 -2.57 9.64 -39.92
CA LYS A 135 -2.62 10.96 -40.53
C LYS A 135 -2.18 10.69 -41.96
N ARG A 136 -3.14 10.66 -42.87
CA ARG A 136 -2.92 10.60 -44.30
C ARG A 136 -2.03 11.80 -44.55
N VAL A 137 -0.73 11.57 -44.68
CA VAL A 137 0.24 12.55 -45.15
C VAL A 137 -0.07 12.71 -46.64
N VAL A 138 -1.22 13.28 -46.94
CA VAL A 138 -1.51 13.84 -48.25
C VAL A 138 -1.14 15.30 -48.09
N ALA A 139 0.06 15.62 -48.59
CA ALA A 139 0.42 16.95 -49.05
C ALA A 139 0.28 18.10 -48.02
N MET A 140 1.17 18.14 -47.03
CA MET A 140 1.79 19.42 -46.64
C MET A 140 3.12 19.15 -45.95
N MET A 141 4.16 19.26 -46.75
CA MET A 141 5.50 18.76 -46.54
C MET A 141 6.35 19.70 -45.65
N VAL A 142 7.09 19.07 -44.74
CA VAL A 142 8.50 19.37 -44.39
C VAL A 142 8.83 20.27 -43.19
N THR A 143 8.06 21.30 -42.81
CA THR A 143 8.50 22.17 -41.69
C THR A 143 8.07 21.70 -40.29
N MET A 144 7.07 20.82 -40.17
CA MET A 144 6.54 20.34 -38.86
C MET A 144 7.08 18.97 -38.40
N VAL A 145 8.12 18.44 -39.05
CA VAL A 145 8.57 17.05 -38.86
C VAL A 145 9.27 16.79 -37.51
N VAL A 146 9.61 17.82 -36.74
CA VAL A 146 10.40 17.66 -35.49
C VAL A 146 9.57 17.78 -34.20
N ALA A 147 8.38 18.40 -34.23
CA ALA A 147 7.67 18.78 -32.99
C ALA A 147 6.53 17.84 -32.55
N MET A 148 6.06 16.92 -33.39
CA MET A 148 4.96 16.02 -33.04
C MET A 148 5.49 14.62 -32.70
N GLY A 149 5.99 14.49 -31.47
CA GLY A 149 6.36 13.21 -30.87
C GLY A 149 5.24 12.18 -31.07
N ARG A 150 5.57 11.11 -31.79
CA ARG A 150 4.67 9.98 -32.10
C ARG A 150 4.11 9.45 -30.77
N ALA A 151 2.79 9.56 -30.59
CA ALA A 151 2.13 9.37 -29.30
C ALA A 151 2.05 7.89 -28.91
N GLN A 152 3.18 7.33 -28.49
CA GLN A 152 3.19 5.99 -27.92
C GLN A 152 2.30 5.94 -26.67
N MET A 153 1.46 4.91 -26.54
CA MET A 153 0.75 4.67 -25.30
C MET A 153 1.76 4.37 -24.19
N THR A 154 1.87 5.32 -23.25
CA THR A 154 2.75 5.22 -22.08
C THR A 154 1.90 5.25 -20.82
N LEU A 155 1.72 4.08 -20.21
CA LEU A 155 1.11 3.87 -18.91
C LEU A 155 2.22 3.44 -17.93
N THR A 156 3.05 4.39 -17.52
CA THR A 156 4.08 4.18 -16.49
C THR A 156 3.88 5.19 -15.39
N MET A 157 4.12 4.80 -14.14
CA MET A 157 3.83 5.67 -13.01
C MET A 157 4.69 6.94 -13.02
N ASP A 158 5.95 6.88 -13.45
CA ASP A 158 6.81 8.06 -13.65
C ASP A 158 6.20 9.06 -14.64
N HIS A 159 5.79 8.57 -15.81
CA HIS A 159 5.18 9.42 -16.85
C HIS A 159 3.88 10.06 -16.35
N LEU A 160 3.04 9.30 -15.65
CA LEU A 160 1.82 9.84 -15.07
C LEU A 160 2.12 10.82 -13.94
N TYR A 161 3.15 10.59 -13.13
CA TYR A 161 3.58 11.52 -12.08
C TYR A 161 3.97 12.86 -12.67
N THR A 162 4.89 12.87 -13.64
CA THR A 162 5.34 14.10 -14.30
C THR A 162 4.19 14.81 -14.98
N LYS A 163 3.28 14.06 -15.63
CA LYS A 163 2.11 14.64 -16.29
C LYS A 163 1.11 15.27 -15.31
N THR A 164 0.81 14.60 -14.20
CA THR A 164 -0.19 15.05 -13.23
C THR A 164 0.34 16.16 -12.33
N THR A 165 1.61 16.10 -11.94
CA THR A 165 2.20 17.03 -10.96
C THR A 165 3.03 18.15 -11.59
N GLY A 166 3.42 18.01 -12.85
CA GLY A 166 4.37 18.91 -13.51
C GLY A 166 5.82 18.77 -13.03
N LYS A 167 6.10 17.88 -12.07
CA LYS A 167 7.45 17.67 -11.52
C LYS A 167 8.23 16.67 -12.35
N SER A 168 9.46 17.00 -12.70
CA SER A 168 10.35 16.15 -13.52
C SER A 168 10.98 14.99 -12.75
N SER A 169 11.09 15.09 -11.42
CA SER A 169 11.67 14.05 -10.56
C SER A 169 10.59 13.37 -9.71
N PRO A 170 10.14 12.16 -10.09
CA PRO A 170 9.24 11.37 -9.25
C PRO A 170 9.93 10.95 -7.94
N PRO A 171 9.17 10.79 -6.84
CA PRO A 171 9.65 10.17 -5.61
C PRO A 171 10.17 8.75 -5.88
N GLU A 172 11.11 8.28 -5.07
CA GLU A 172 11.71 6.95 -5.25
C GLU A 172 10.68 5.82 -5.09
N GLU A 173 9.66 6.05 -4.26
CA GLU A 173 8.55 5.14 -3.98
C GLU A 173 7.79 4.73 -5.25
N VAL A 174 7.83 5.54 -6.31
CA VAL A 174 7.21 5.21 -7.61
C VAL A 174 7.75 3.90 -8.17
N LYS A 175 9.02 3.59 -7.93
CA LYS A 175 9.66 2.35 -8.39
C LYS A 175 9.07 1.10 -7.73
N LEU A 176 8.40 1.24 -6.59
CA LEU A 176 7.80 0.13 -5.85
C LEU A 176 6.49 -0.35 -6.49
N PHE A 177 5.84 0.48 -7.30
CA PHE A 177 4.54 0.16 -7.87
C PHE A 177 4.64 -0.64 -9.16
N CYS A 178 3.58 -1.42 -9.38
CA CYS A 178 3.27 -2.12 -10.60
C CYS A 178 1.85 -1.72 -11.02
N ALA A 179 1.60 -1.65 -12.32
CA ALA A 179 0.24 -1.53 -12.81
C ALA A 179 -0.45 -2.89 -12.69
N ASP A 180 -1.75 -2.87 -12.42
CA ASP A 180 -2.62 -4.02 -12.49
C ASP A 180 -3.78 -3.68 -13.44
N ILE A 181 -3.92 -4.45 -14.53
CA ILE A 181 -4.99 -4.25 -15.50
C ILE A 181 -6.22 -4.97 -14.98
N VAL A 182 -7.22 -4.21 -14.54
CA VAL A 182 -8.49 -4.74 -14.05
C VAL A 182 -9.30 -5.27 -15.23
N LYS A 183 -9.45 -4.44 -16.27
CA LYS A 183 -10.22 -4.74 -17.47
C LYS A 183 -9.70 -3.92 -18.65
N ALA A 184 -9.74 -4.48 -19.84
CA ALA A 184 -9.45 -3.73 -21.04
C ALA A 184 -10.27 -4.18 -22.25
N SER A 185 -10.65 -3.22 -23.07
CA SER A 185 -11.50 -3.43 -24.22
C SER A 185 -11.01 -2.62 -25.41
N TYR A 186 -11.00 -3.21 -26.60
CA TYR A 186 -10.59 -2.56 -27.83
C TYR A 186 -11.67 -2.71 -28.89
N GLY A 187 -12.14 -1.60 -29.46
CA GLY A 187 -13.09 -1.65 -30.55
C GLY A 187 -13.92 -0.39 -30.70
N LEU A 188 -15.09 -0.53 -31.31
CA LEU A 188 -16.02 0.56 -31.57
C LEU A 188 -17.46 0.08 -31.36
N GLU A 189 -18.22 0.84 -30.57
CA GLU A 189 -19.64 0.57 -30.29
C GLU A 189 -19.89 -0.90 -29.87
N ASN A 190 -20.60 -1.66 -30.71
CA ASN A 190 -21.02 -3.03 -30.43
C ASN A 190 -19.98 -4.08 -30.89
N ARG A 191 -18.85 -3.64 -31.46
CA ARG A 191 -17.76 -4.50 -31.93
C ARG A 191 -16.53 -4.26 -31.09
N VAL A 192 -16.48 -4.95 -29.96
CA VAL A 192 -15.44 -4.79 -28.94
C VAL A 192 -14.82 -6.13 -28.61
N TYR A 193 -13.50 -6.18 -28.65
CA TYR A 193 -12.72 -7.31 -28.16
C TYR A 193 -12.28 -7.06 -26.73
N ASP A 194 -12.39 -8.09 -25.88
CA ASP A 194 -11.73 -8.10 -24.59
C ASP A 194 -10.24 -8.36 -24.81
N VAL A 195 -9.42 -7.37 -24.45
CA VAL A 195 -7.96 -7.41 -24.62
C VAL A 195 -7.25 -7.43 -23.26
N THR A 196 -7.97 -7.71 -22.18
CA THR A 196 -7.46 -7.72 -20.81
C THR A 196 -6.25 -8.65 -20.67
N THR A 197 -6.39 -9.91 -21.10
CA THR A 197 -5.31 -10.91 -21.01
C THR A 197 -4.10 -10.50 -21.83
N THR A 198 -4.30 -10.03 -23.06
CA THR A 198 -3.21 -9.58 -23.93
C THR A 198 -2.43 -8.43 -23.30
N LEU A 199 -3.13 -7.43 -22.72
CA LEU A 199 -2.47 -6.33 -22.03
C LEU A 199 -1.76 -6.76 -20.75
N ARG A 200 -2.31 -7.71 -19.98
CA ARG A 200 -1.64 -8.28 -18.81
C ARG A 200 -0.35 -8.99 -19.20
N ILE A 201 -0.36 -9.76 -20.29
CA ILE A 201 0.85 -10.41 -20.82
C ILE A 201 1.88 -9.36 -21.21
N MET A 202 1.52 -8.37 -22.04
CA MET A 202 2.44 -7.30 -22.44
C MET A 202 3.00 -6.50 -21.26
N LEU A 203 2.18 -6.28 -20.23
CA LEU A 203 2.60 -5.62 -19.00
C LEU A 203 3.58 -6.49 -18.21
N SER A 204 3.34 -7.79 -18.13
CA SER A 204 4.23 -8.74 -17.45
C SER A 204 5.59 -8.88 -18.16
N GLU A 205 5.60 -8.88 -19.50
CA GLU A 205 6.82 -8.86 -20.32
C GLU A 205 7.67 -7.59 -20.08
N GLN A 206 7.02 -6.51 -19.62
CA GLN A 206 7.68 -5.26 -19.22
C GLN A 206 7.93 -5.16 -17.70
N GLY A 207 7.87 -6.29 -16.99
CA GLY A 207 8.15 -6.38 -15.55
C GLY A 207 7.08 -5.75 -14.66
N GLY A 208 5.88 -5.49 -15.18
CA GLY A 208 4.75 -4.97 -14.40
C GLY A 208 4.81 -3.47 -14.05
N LYS A 209 5.95 -2.79 -14.28
CA LYS A 209 6.16 -1.38 -13.90
C LYS A 209 5.35 -0.38 -14.71
N GLY A 210 4.84 -0.82 -15.85
CA GLY A 210 4.01 -0.02 -16.72
C GLY A 210 4.01 -0.58 -18.14
N LEU A 211 3.14 -0.02 -18.96
CA LEU A 211 2.99 -0.41 -20.35
C LEU A 211 3.48 0.72 -21.25
N ARG A 212 4.54 0.47 -22.01
CA ARG A 212 4.97 1.31 -23.13
C ARG A 212 4.68 0.55 -24.42
N ALA A 213 3.50 0.74 -24.99
CA ALA A 213 3.03 -0.02 -26.14
C ALA A 213 2.41 0.90 -27.18
N PHE A 214 2.16 0.36 -28.38
CA PHE A 214 1.45 1.00 -29.49
C PHE A 214 2.01 2.36 -29.89
N GLY A 215 2.82 2.37 -30.95
CA GLY A 215 3.34 3.58 -31.59
C GLY A 215 4.12 3.21 -32.84
N TYR A 216 4.15 4.09 -33.84
CA TYR A 216 4.77 3.85 -35.15
C TYR A 216 6.32 3.91 -35.16
N THR A 217 6.97 3.60 -34.05
CA THR A 217 8.43 3.70 -33.94
C THR A 217 9.09 2.39 -34.34
N LEU A 218 9.16 2.09 -35.65
CA LEU A 218 10.03 1.08 -36.31
C LEU A 218 10.14 -0.33 -35.67
N LYS A 219 9.31 -0.68 -34.67
CA LYS A 219 9.33 -1.91 -33.87
C LYS A 219 8.09 -2.79 -34.14
N PRO A 220 8.13 -4.09 -33.80
CA PRO A 220 7.21 -5.11 -34.31
C PRO A 220 5.72 -4.92 -34.00
N ASN A 221 5.36 -4.10 -33.00
CA ASN A 221 3.99 -3.93 -32.50
C ASN A 221 3.30 -2.66 -33.08
N GLY A 222 3.57 -2.36 -34.35
CA GLY A 222 3.36 -1.05 -34.99
C GLY A 222 1.93 -0.49 -35.08
N CYS A 223 0.89 -1.18 -34.61
CA CYS A 223 -0.44 -0.61 -34.40
C CYS A 223 -1.29 -1.49 -33.46
N MET A 224 -2.31 -0.92 -32.84
CA MET A 224 -3.25 -1.66 -31.97
C MET A 224 -3.94 -2.80 -32.71
N ASN A 225 -4.32 -2.59 -33.98
CA ASN A 225 -4.84 -3.63 -34.87
C ASN A 225 -3.97 -4.89 -34.96
N LYS A 226 -2.64 -4.75 -34.96
CA LYS A 226 -1.74 -5.91 -35.04
C LYS A 226 -1.71 -6.69 -33.72
N ALA A 227 -1.86 -5.99 -32.60
CA ALA A 227 -1.81 -6.59 -31.27
C ALA A 227 -3.13 -7.21 -30.82
N PHE A 228 -4.25 -6.63 -31.26
CA PHE A 228 -5.58 -6.98 -30.76
C PHE A 228 -6.49 -7.56 -31.85
N GLY A 229 -6.08 -7.52 -33.11
CA GLY A 229 -6.98 -7.74 -34.25
C GLY A 229 -7.77 -6.48 -34.61
N ASP A 230 -8.60 -6.58 -35.66
CA ASP A 230 -9.42 -5.45 -36.14
C ASP A 230 -10.91 -5.75 -35.96
N PRO A 231 -11.51 -5.40 -34.80
CA PRO A 231 -12.94 -5.64 -34.56
C PRO A 231 -13.85 -4.78 -35.43
N ALA A 232 -13.36 -3.69 -36.02
CA ALA A 232 -14.13 -2.79 -36.86
C ALA A 232 -13.29 -2.33 -38.06
N PRO A 233 -13.15 -3.18 -39.10
CA PRO A 233 -12.32 -2.87 -40.25
C PRO A 233 -12.70 -1.55 -40.91
N GLY A 234 -11.69 -0.73 -41.19
CA GLY A 234 -11.85 0.58 -41.83
C GLY A 234 -12.44 1.67 -40.92
N LYS A 235 -12.68 1.38 -39.63
CA LYS A 235 -13.13 2.36 -38.64
C LYS A 235 -12.09 2.58 -37.55
N ASP A 236 -12.10 3.79 -36.99
CA ASP A 236 -11.29 4.13 -35.83
C ASP A 236 -11.85 3.44 -34.59
N LYS A 237 -10.96 2.82 -33.83
CA LYS A 237 -11.31 2.09 -32.62
C LYS A 237 -10.75 2.79 -31.40
N ILE A 238 -11.25 2.41 -30.24
CA ILE A 238 -10.86 2.97 -28.97
C ILE A 238 -10.39 1.83 -28.09
N LEU A 239 -9.17 1.99 -27.55
CA LEU A 239 -8.68 1.18 -26.45
C LEU A 239 -9.10 1.85 -25.14
N THR A 240 -9.86 1.12 -24.34
CA THR A 240 -10.25 1.52 -22.98
C THR A 240 -9.60 0.55 -22.01
N VAL A 241 -8.86 1.07 -21.03
CA VAL A 241 -8.12 0.29 -20.04
C VAL A 241 -8.52 0.78 -18.66
N GLU A 242 -9.13 -0.10 -17.88
CA GLU A 242 -9.31 0.05 -16.45
C GLU A 242 -8.11 -0.56 -15.73
N TYR A 243 -7.40 0.23 -14.94
CA TYR A 243 -6.16 -0.18 -14.26
C TYR A 243 -6.08 0.43 -12.87
N LEU A 244 -5.29 -0.17 -11.99
CA LEU A 244 -4.91 0.43 -10.71
C LEU A 244 -3.40 0.28 -10.49
N TRP A 245 -2.86 1.07 -9.58
CA TRP A 245 -1.47 0.91 -9.12
C TRP A 245 -1.46 0.12 -7.83
N ARG A 246 -0.56 -0.86 -7.73
CA ARG A 246 -0.30 -1.57 -6.49
C ARG A 246 1.18 -1.83 -6.28
N THR A 247 1.63 -1.92 -5.03
CA THR A 247 2.95 -2.52 -4.76
C THR A 247 2.82 -4.05 -4.71
N PRO A 248 3.92 -4.80 -4.90
CA PRO A 248 3.98 -6.15 -4.34
C PRO A 248 3.84 -6.09 -2.82
N VAL A 249 3.63 -7.25 -2.19
CA VAL A 249 3.71 -7.34 -0.74
C VAL A 249 5.16 -7.09 -0.32
N LEU A 250 5.39 -5.98 0.38
CA LEU A 250 6.68 -5.58 0.94
C LEU A 250 6.75 -6.07 2.38
N ALA A 251 7.94 -6.49 2.82
CA ALA A 251 8.18 -6.97 4.19
C ALA A 251 9.26 -6.14 4.87
N TYR A 252 9.04 -5.83 6.15
CA TYR A 252 9.92 -5.04 7.00
C TYR A 252 10.13 -5.74 8.33
N ALA A 253 11.35 -5.63 8.84
CA ALA A 253 11.74 -6.02 10.19
C ALA A 253 12.39 -4.81 10.85
N ILE A 254 11.85 -4.38 11.98
CA ILE A 254 12.21 -3.11 12.61
C ILE A 254 12.40 -3.35 14.10
N ASP A 255 13.58 -3.00 14.60
CA ASP A 255 13.88 -3.05 16.02
C ASP A 255 13.03 -2.03 16.79
N GLU A 256 12.68 -2.34 18.03
CA GLU A 256 11.80 -1.54 18.89
C GLU A 256 12.18 -0.04 18.95
N ASP A 257 13.47 0.26 18.95
CA ASP A 257 14.01 1.61 19.07
C ASP A 257 14.11 2.38 17.74
N LYS A 258 13.81 1.73 16.61
CA LYS A 258 13.93 2.34 15.29
C LYS A 258 12.63 2.98 14.86
N LYS A 259 12.75 4.20 14.33
CA LYS A 259 11.64 4.91 13.72
C LYS A 259 11.21 4.26 12.41
N VAL A 260 9.89 4.16 12.21
CA VAL A 260 9.29 3.78 10.94
C VAL A 260 8.72 5.02 10.27
N SER A 261 9.13 5.26 9.03
CA SER A 261 8.63 6.36 8.23
C SER A 261 8.34 5.88 6.81
N LEU A 262 7.10 5.45 6.58
CA LEU A 262 6.56 5.16 5.26
C LEU A 262 5.57 6.24 4.89
N ASN A 263 5.74 6.88 3.74
CA ASN A 263 4.86 7.95 3.29
C ASN A 263 4.62 7.86 1.78
N PHE A 264 3.38 7.57 1.39
CA PHE A 264 2.95 7.49 0.00
C PHE A 264 1.99 8.63 -0.39
N GLU A 265 1.80 9.64 0.47
CA GLU A 265 0.85 10.75 0.22
C GLU A 265 1.22 11.56 -1.03
N ALA A 266 2.51 11.71 -1.33
CA ALA A 266 2.96 12.38 -2.54
C ALA A 266 2.45 11.69 -3.83
N LEU A 267 2.07 10.41 -3.76
CA LEU A 267 1.55 9.62 -4.87
C LEU A 267 0.02 9.53 -4.88
N ARG A 268 -0.68 10.07 -3.87
CA ARG A 268 -2.15 10.02 -3.77
C ARG A 268 -2.89 10.43 -5.05
N PRO A 269 -2.45 11.44 -5.84
CA PRO A 269 -3.14 11.79 -7.09
C PRO A 269 -3.07 10.71 -8.17
N LEU A 270 -2.07 9.81 -8.08
CA LEU A 270 -1.83 8.74 -9.03
C LEU A 270 -2.44 7.41 -8.61
N LEU A 271 -2.50 7.16 -7.31
CA LEU A 271 -3.26 6.07 -6.71
C LEU A 271 -4.76 6.35 -6.80
#